data_AF-A0A0B2URT4-F1
#
_entry.id   AF-A0A0B2URT4-F1
#
_cell.length_a   1.000
_cell.length_b   1.000
_cell.length_c   1.000
_cell.angle_alpha   90.00
_cell.angle_beta   90.00
_cell.angle_gamma   90.00
#
_symmetry.space_group_name_H-M   'P 1'
#
loop_
_entity.id
_entity.type
_entity.pdbx_description
1 polymer ?
#
loop_
_entity_poly.entity_id
_entity_poly.type
_entity_poly.pdbx_seq_one_letter_code
_entity_poly.pdbx_strand_id
1 'polypeptide(L)'
;VVKLCDLGPENDTVTSVQWADKGDLLAVGTNKGITQIWDVHSQKKLHELSGHASRIGCLAWNAELICSGSRDRFIIQRDIRQPAQCPERRLNAHRQEVSFR
;
A
#
# COMPACT_ATOMS: atom_id res chain seq x y z
N VAL A 1 -21.31 10.74 -4.21
CA VAL A 1 -20.07 10.20 -3.61
C VAL A 1 -19.19 9.70 -4.74
N VAL A 2 -17.93 10.12 -4.81
CA VAL A 2 -16.98 9.67 -5.86
C VAL A 2 -16.36 8.34 -5.42
N LYS A 3 -16.42 7.32 -6.27
CA LYS A 3 -15.79 6.02 -6.02
C LYS A 3 -14.38 6.04 -6.62
N LEU A 4 -13.36 6.04 -5.76
CA LEU A 4 -11.97 6.12 -6.20
C LEU A 4 -11.35 4.75 -6.48
N CYS A 5 -11.61 3.75 -5.63
CA CYS A 5 -11.08 2.40 -5.76
C CYS A 5 -12.22 1.38 -5.81
N ASP A 6 -12.12 0.44 -6.75
CA ASP A 6 -12.99 -0.73 -6.88
C ASP A 6 -12.14 -1.96 -7.15
N LEU A 7 -12.09 -2.90 -6.19
CA LEU A 7 -11.36 -4.16 -6.36
C LEU A 7 -12.17 -5.19 -7.18
N GLY A 8 -13.39 -4.83 -7.59
CA GLY A 8 -14.25 -5.67 -8.41
C GLY A 8 -14.82 -6.88 -7.65
N PRO A 9 -15.38 -7.87 -8.36
CA PRO A 9 -15.96 -9.08 -7.77
C PRO A 9 -14.91 -10.11 -7.37
N GLU A 10 -13.63 -9.85 -7.64
CA GLU A 10 -12.56 -10.67 -7.08
C GLU A 10 -12.62 -10.55 -5.55
N ASN A 11 -12.51 -11.67 -4.85
CA ASN A 11 -12.65 -11.78 -3.40
C ASN A 11 -11.49 -11.10 -2.60
N ASP A 12 -11.07 -9.92 -3.04
CA ASP A 12 -10.10 -9.06 -2.38
C ASP A 12 -10.81 -7.89 -1.71
N THR A 13 -10.36 -7.53 -0.51
CA THR A 13 -10.99 -6.51 0.30
C THR A 13 -9.97 -5.45 0.68
N VAL A 14 -10.44 -4.21 0.79
CA VAL A 14 -9.62 -3.13 1.34
C VAL A 14 -9.47 -3.36 2.84
N THR A 15 -8.23 -3.40 3.29
CA THR A 15 -7.87 -3.68 4.69
C THR A 15 -7.22 -2.50 5.39
N SER A 16 -6.63 -1.58 4.63
CA SER A 16 -6.07 -0.34 5.13
C SER A 16 -6.11 0.75 4.07
N VAL A 17 -6.22 2.01 4.50
CA VAL A 17 -6.14 3.19 3.65
C VAL A 17 -5.31 4.26 4.35
N GLN A 18 -4.53 5.02 3.61
CA GLN A 18 -3.78 6.15 4.17
C GLN A 18 -3.53 7.23 3.13
N TRP A 19 -3.84 8.47 3.48
CA TRP A 19 -3.55 9.64 2.66
C TRP A 19 -2.07 10.01 2.74
N ALA A 20 -1.50 10.45 1.62
CA ALA A 20 -0.23 11.16 1.65
C ALA A 20 -0.42 12.56 2.27
N ASP A 21 0.63 13.14 2.85
CA ASP A 21 0.56 14.39 3.60
C ASP A 21 0.01 15.57 2.78
N LYS A 22 0.25 15.57 1.46
CA LYS A 22 -0.26 16.61 0.55
C LYS A 22 -1.73 16.43 0.17
N GLY A 23 -2.32 15.26 0.42
CA GLY A 23 -3.70 14.93 0.06
C GLY A 23 -3.90 14.57 -1.42
N ASP A 24 -2.86 14.62 -2.25
CA ASP A 24 -2.97 14.33 -3.68
C ASP A 24 -3.06 12.83 -3.98
N LEU A 25 -2.49 12.02 -3.10
CA LEU A 25 -2.36 10.57 -3.25
C LEU A 25 -3.04 9.82 -2.11
N LEU A 26 -3.66 8.69 -2.45
CA LEU A 26 -4.22 7.73 -1.51
C LEU A 26 -3.55 6.37 -1.69
N ALA A 27 -3.04 5.81 -0.60
CA ALA A 27 -2.63 4.42 -0.54
C ALA A 27 -3.78 3.54 -0.06
N VAL A 28 -3.92 2.37 -0.69
CA VAL A 28 -4.92 1.37 -0.37
C VAL A 28 -4.23 0.01 -0.24
N GLY A 29 -4.34 -0.63 0.92
CA GLY A 29 -3.78 -1.95 1.18
C GLY A 29 -4.87 -3.02 1.13
N THR A 30 -4.63 -4.10 0.38
CA THR A 30 -5.62 -5.16 0.20
C THR A 30 -5.34 -6.42 1.02
N ASN A 31 -6.35 -7.27 1.15
CA ASN A 31 -6.26 -8.55 1.84
C ASN A 31 -5.35 -9.55 1.12
N LYS A 32 -5.22 -9.44 -0.21
CA LYS A 32 -4.25 -10.21 -1.01
C LYS A 32 -2.79 -9.72 -0.88
N GLY A 33 -2.52 -8.68 -0.10
CA GLY A 33 -1.17 -8.16 0.08
C GLY A 33 -0.71 -7.22 -1.03
N ILE A 34 -1.65 -6.60 -1.74
CA ILE A 34 -1.38 -5.61 -2.78
C ILE A 34 -1.54 -4.21 -2.20
N THR A 35 -0.55 -3.35 -2.41
CA THR A 35 -0.67 -1.91 -2.10
C THR A 35 -0.93 -1.16 -3.40
N GLN A 36 -2.04 -0.46 -3.50
CA GLN A 36 -2.37 0.39 -4.64
C GLN A 36 -2.15 1.86 -4.28
N ILE A 37 -1.62 2.63 -5.23
CA ILE A 37 -1.46 4.08 -5.11
C ILE A 37 -2.38 4.74 -6.11
N TRP A 38 -3.23 5.63 -5.62
CA TRP A 38 -4.25 6.33 -6.39
C TRP A 38 -3.99 7.82 -6.36
N ASP A 39 -4.06 8.45 -7.53
CA ASP A 39 -4.14 9.90 -7.66
C ASP A 39 -5.62 10.31 -7.60
N VAL A 40 -5.94 11.19 -6.65
CA VAL A 40 -7.32 11.51 -6.31
C VAL A 40 -7.90 12.55 -7.28
N HIS A 41 -7.06 13.46 -7.78
CA HIS A 41 -7.47 14.50 -8.71
C HIS A 41 -7.84 13.92 -10.08
N SER A 42 -7.02 13.00 -10.57
CA SER A 42 -7.22 12.30 -11.84
C SER A 42 -8.10 11.06 -11.72
N GLN A 43 -8.36 10.60 -10.49
CA GLN A 43 -9.11 9.38 -10.19
C GLN A 43 -8.52 8.14 -10.86
N LYS A 44 -7.19 8.04 -10.87
CA LYS A 44 -6.46 6.97 -11.55
C LYS A 44 -5.53 6.23 -10.60
N LYS A 45 -5.45 4.92 -10.79
CA LYS A 45 -4.42 4.09 -10.16
C LYS A 45 -3.08 4.38 -10.83
N LEU A 46 -2.13 4.89 -10.05
CA LEU A 46 -0.76 5.16 -10.51
C LEU A 46 0.10 3.91 -10.40
N HIS A 47 0.01 3.21 -9.26
CA HIS A 47 0.86 2.06 -8.98
C HIS A 47 0.08 0.90 -8.36
N GLU A 48 0.56 -0.30 -8.65
CA GLU A 48 0.17 -1.53 -7.99
C GLU A 48 1.45 -2.22 -7.50
N LEU A 49 1.59 -2.30 -6.19
CA LEU A 49 2.80 -2.76 -5.51
C LEU A 49 2.49 -4.08 -4.82
N SER A 50 2.87 -5.18 -5.47
CA SER A 50 2.80 -6.54 -4.92
C SER A 50 4.08 -6.87 -4.14
N GLY A 51 4.07 -7.91 -3.31
CA GLY A 51 5.27 -8.39 -2.60
C GLY A 51 4.98 -8.97 -1.22
N HIS A 52 3.87 -8.55 -0.60
CA HIS A 52 3.38 -9.19 0.61
C HIS A 52 2.67 -10.50 0.31
N ALA A 53 2.88 -11.49 1.17
CA ALA A 53 2.22 -12.81 1.06
C ALA A 53 0.90 -12.87 1.87
N SER A 54 0.52 -11.78 2.53
CA SER A 54 -0.69 -11.69 3.35
C SER A 54 -1.22 -10.26 3.40
N ARG A 55 -2.39 -10.07 4.02
CA ARG A 55 -3.08 -8.78 4.10
C ARG A 55 -2.18 -7.65 4.59
N ILE A 56 -2.39 -6.45 4.06
CA ILE A 56 -1.72 -5.25 4.51
C ILE A 56 -2.54 -4.61 5.62
N GLY A 57 -2.10 -4.80 6.86
CA GLY A 57 -2.80 -4.28 8.04
C GLY A 57 -2.58 -2.79 8.25
N CYS A 58 -1.49 -2.23 7.73
CA CYS A 58 -1.16 -0.82 7.93
C CYS A 58 -0.30 -0.24 6.80
N LEU A 59 -0.47 1.06 6.59
CA LEU A 59 0.24 1.87 5.61
C LEU A 59 0.73 3.15 6.27
N ALA A 60 1.92 3.60 5.89
CA ALA A 60 2.47 4.88 6.33
C ALA A 60 3.20 5.57 5.18
N TRP A 61 3.02 6.88 5.09
CA TRP A 61 3.73 7.72 4.14
C TRP A 61 4.86 8.48 4.82
N ASN A 62 5.90 8.75 4.05
CA ASN A 62 6.91 9.75 4.34
C ASN A 62 7.27 10.44 3.03
N ALA A 63 6.57 11.54 2.73
CA ALA A 63 6.55 12.17 1.42
C ALA A 63 6.19 11.16 0.31
N GLU A 64 7.20 10.62 -0.38
CA GLU A 64 7.07 9.76 -1.57
C GLU A 64 7.45 8.31 -1.25
N LEU A 65 7.92 8.09 -0.03
CA LEU A 65 8.19 6.77 0.49
C LEU A 65 6.91 6.24 1.11
N ILE A 66 6.52 5.05 0.69
CA ILE A 66 5.44 4.31 1.32
C ILE A 66 5.99 3.09 2.03
N CYS A 67 5.53 2.88 3.26
CA CYS A 67 5.78 1.67 4.03
C CYS A 67 4.47 0.89 4.14
N SER A 68 4.49 -0.38 3.74
CA SER A 68 3.41 -1.33 3.94
C SER A 68 3.82 -2.37 4.99
N GLY A 69 2.96 -2.56 5.99
CA GLY A 69 3.11 -3.59 7.01
C GLY A 69 2.06 -4.68 6.82
N SER A 70 2.50 -5.94 6.81
CA SER A 70 1.63 -7.08 6.55
C SER A 70 1.65 -8.10 7.68
N ARG A 71 0.61 -8.94 7.68
CA ARG A 71 0.53 -10.14 8.53
C ARG A 71 1.60 -11.18 8.21
N ASP A 72 2.27 -11.06 7.05
CA ASP A 72 3.43 -11.87 6.70
C ASP A 72 4.69 -11.53 7.53
N ARG A 73 4.58 -10.53 8.43
CA ARG A 73 5.60 -10.02 9.37
C ARG A 73 6.69 -9.16 8.72
N PHE A 74 6.56 -8.88 7.44
CA PHE A 74 7.48 -8.00 6.74
C PHE A 74 6.95 -6.58 6.69
N ILE A 75 7.89 -5.65 6.62
CA ILE A 75 7.64 -4.27 6.20
C ILE A 75 8.30 -4.13 4.84
N ILE A 76 7.57 -3.61 3.87
CA ILE A 76 8.14 -3.26 2.58
C ILE A 76 8.10 -1.74 2.42
N GLN A 77 9.27 -1.15 2.21
CA GLN A 77 9.43 0.27 1.93
C GLN A 77 9.72 0.47 0.44
N ARG A 78 8.97 1.36 -0.21
CA ARG A 78 9.10 1.69 -1.63
C ARG A 78 9.04 3.18 -1.86
N ASP A 79 9.81 3.66 -2.84
CA ASP A 79 9.70 5.02 -3.38
C ASP A 79 8.77 4.98 -4.60
N ILE A 80 7.68 5.75 -4.57
CA ILE A 80 6.70 5.76 -5.67
C ILE A 80 7.24 6.40 -6.95
N ARG A 81 8.33 7.18 -6.86
CA ARG A 81 8.98 7.80 -8.02
C ARG A 81 9.86 6.82 -8.77
N GLN A 82 10.26 5.72 -8.11
CA GLN A 82 11.08 4.70 -8.73
C GLN A 82 10.22 3.69 -9.48
N PRO A 83 10.68 3.19 -10.63
CA PRO A 83 9.99 2.13 -11.33
C PRO A 83 9.96 0.86 -10.46
N ALA A 84 8.92 0.03 -10.63
CA ALA A 84 8.73 -1.22 -9.88
C ALA A 84 9.89 -2.24 -9.99
N GLN A 85 10.83 -2.00 -10.91
CA GLN A 85 12.04 -2.80 -11.10
C GLN A 85 13.16 -2.47 -10.10
N CYS A 86 13.03 -1.41 -9.30
CA CYS A 86 13.95 -1.15 -8.21
C CYS A 86 13.72 -2.16 -7.08
N PRO A 87 14.77 -2.81 -6.55
CA PRO A 87 14.61 -3.79 -5.49
C PRO A 87 13.89 -3.18 -4.29
N GLU A 88 12.85 -3.86 -3.83
CA GLU A 88 12.09 -3.45 -2.66
C GLU A 88 12.95 -3.54 -1.39
N ARG A 89 12.86 -2.52 -0.53
CA ARG A 89 13.51 -2.61 0.78
C ARG A 89 12.60 -3.37 1.73
N ARG A 90 12.92 -4.64 1.95
CA ARG A 90 12.19 -5.53 2.84
C ARG A 90 12.85 -5.61 4.21
N LEU A 91 12.10 -5.27 5.25
CA LEU A 91 12.53 -5.36 6.64
C LEU A 91 11.83 -6.54 7.31
N ASN A 92 12.59 -7.34 8.03
CA ASN A 92 12.16 -8.65 8.57
C ASN A 92 12.40 -8.79 10.07
N ALA A 93 12.31 -7.69 10.83
CA ALA A 93 12.56 -7.68 12.26
C ALA A 93 11.36 -8.20 13.10
N HIS A 94 10.14 -8.11 12.58
CA HIS A 94 8.94 -8.47 13.34
C HIS A 94 8.66 -9.98 13.30
N ARG A 95 8.17 -10.51 14.42
CA ARG A 95 7.75 -11.92 14.56
C ARG A 95 6.23 -12.11 14.51
N GLN A 96 5.47 -11.02 14.45
CA GLN A 96 4.01 -10.99 14.39
C GLN A 96 3.53 -9.89 13.44
N GLU A 97 2.22 -9.69 13.37
CA GLU A 97 1.59 -8.65 12.55
C GLU A 97 2.15 -7.27 12.84
N VAL A 98 2.43 -6.53 11.77
CA VAL A 98 2.91 -5.14 11.86
C VAL A 98 1.71 -4.22 11.88
N SER A 99 1.72 -3.24 12.78
CA SER A 99 0.77 -2.13 12.81
C SER A 99 1.56 -0.82 12.94
N PHE A 100 1.17 0.17 12.15
CA PHE A 100 1.63 1.56 12.33
C PHE A 100 0.61 2.28 13.21
N ARG A 101 1.07 3.22 14.04
CA ARG A 101 0.22 4.12 14.82
C ARG A 101 0.18 5.49 14.19
#